data_AF-A0A806C595-F1
#
_entry.id   AF-A0A806C595-F1
#
_cell.length_a   1.000
_cell.length_b   1.000
_cell.length_c   1.000
_cell.angle_alpha   90.00
_cell.angle_beta   90.00
_cell.angle_gamma   90.00
#
_symmetry.space_group_name_H-M   'P 1'
#
loop_
_entity.id
_entity.type
_entity.pdbx_description
1 polymer ?
#
loop_
_entity_poly.entity_id
_entity_poly.type
_entity_poly.pdbx_seq_one_letter_code
_entity_poly.pdbx_strand_id
1 'polypeptide(L)'
;MNEVATLHKQTLEEVLKRLRYGQETIIFDTKPDYPEHYFKTDYIDNAATFKTYKFTTYDNVLLSKGFIKTQEKLYKYMPTYKARVLLGEWIASTDSIFTQINIAINIAEDYVFASPIA
;
A
#
# COMPACT_ATOMS: atom_id res chain seq x y z
N MET A 1 -14.76 -2.57 7.79
CA MET A 1 -13.96 -1.36 8.06
C MET A 1 -13.10 -1.11 6.85
N ASN A 2 -13.08 0.15 6.39
CA ASN A 2 -12.44 0.54 5.14
C ASN A 2 -11.09 1.19 5.39
N GLU A 3 -10.12 0.90 4.51
CA GLU A 3 -8.73 1.40 4.57
C GLU A 3 -8.06 1.16 5.94
N VAL A 4 -8.16 -0.06 6.47
CA VAL A 4 -7.74 -0.33 7.86
C VAL A 4 -6.25 -0.15 8.15
N ALA A 5 -5.37 -0.19 7.13
CA ALA A 5 -3.96 0.11 7.33
C ALA A 5 -3.71 1.60 7.67
N THR A 6 -4.66 2.50 7.40
CA THR A 6 -4.54 3.92 7.77
C THR A 6 -5.07 4.21 9.17
N LEU A 7 -5.63 3.22 9.87
CA LEU A 7 -6.18 3.38 11.20
C LEU A 7 -5.12 3.11 12.26
N HIS A 8 -5.32 3.67 13.44
CA HIS A 8 -4.49 3.33 14.59
C HIS A 8 -4.86 1.93 15.11
N LYS A 9 -3.86 1.14 15.53
CA LYS A 9 -4.07 -0.22 16.06
C LYS A 9 -5.15 -0.29 17.14
N GLN A 10 -5.13 0.64 18.09
CA GLN A 10 -6.12 0.68 19.18
C GLN A 10 -7.55 0.94 18.70
N THR A 11 -7.74 1.68 17.59
CA THR A 11 -9.06 1.87 17.00
C THR A 11 -9.66 0.53 16.59
N LEU A 12 -8.85 -0.34 15.99
CA LEU A 12 -9.28 -1.67 15.58
C LEU A 12 -9.59 -2.57 16.78
N GLU A 13 -8.74 -2.55 17.80
CA GLU A 13 -8.96 -3.30 19.06
C GLU A 13 -10.27 -2.90 19.74
N GLU A 14 -10.60 -1.61 19.79
CA GLU A 14 -11.87 -1.14 20.36
C GLU A 14 -13.08 -1.56 19.54
N VAL A 15 -12.98 -1.60 18.20
CA VAL A 15 -14.06 -2.11 17.35
C VAL A 15 -14.27 -3.60 17.57
N LEU A 16 -13.20 -4.39 17.63
CA LEU A 16 -13.27 -5.83 17.86
C LEU A 16 -13.93 -6.16 19.21
N LYS A 17 -13.69 -5.36 20.26
CA LYS A 17 -14.38 -5.50 21.55
C LYS A 17 -15.89 -5.33 21.45
N ARG A 18 -16.45 -4.78 20.37
CA ARG A 18 -17.89 -4.59 20.16
C ARG A 18 -18.55 -5.77 19.43
N LEU A 19 -17.77 -6.69 18.87
CA LEU A 19 -18.25 -7.94 18.29
C LEU A 19 -18.68 -8.90 19.42
N ARG A 20 -19.81 -8.59 20.05
CA ARG A 20 -20.44 -9.37 21.13
C ARG A 20 -21.86 -9.76 20.70
N TYR A 21 -22.45 -10.73 21.39
CA TYR A 21 -23.85 -11.13 21.21
C TYR A 21 -24.20 -11.61 19.78
N GLY A 22 -23.43 -12.56 19.24
CA GLY A 22 -23.72 -13.20 17.94
C GLY A 22 -23.27 -12.42 16.71
N GLN A 23 -22.72 -11.20 16.88
CA GLN A 23 -21.96 -10.53 15.83
C GLN A 23 -20.54 -11.07 15.81
N GLU A 24 -20.32 -12.14 15.04
CA GLU A 24 -19.02 -12.84 14.98
C GLU A 24 -18.19 -12.47 13.74
N THR A 25 -18.79 -11.75 12.79
CA THR A 25 -18.14 -11.42 11.51
C THR A 25 -17.77 -9.96 11.44
N ILE A 26 -16.52 -9.69 11.09
CA ILE A 26 -16.02 -8.39 10.69
C ILE A 26 -15.32 -8.52 9.34
N ILE A 27 -15.53 -7.54 8.47
CA ILE A 27 -14.92 -7.48 7.15
C ILE A 27 -13.99 -6.28 7.11
N PHE A 28 -12.78 -6.47 6.60
CA PHE A 28 -11.77 -5.44 6.40
C PHE A 28 -11.48 -5.28 4.92
N ASP A 29 -11.27 -4.04 4.48
CA ASP A 29 -10.60 -3.73 3.23
C ASP A 29 -9.42 -2.78 3.51
N THR A 30 -8.37 -2.90 2.71
CA THR A 30 -7.22 -2.00 2.77
C THR A 30 -6.34 -2.18 1.54
N LYS A 31 -5.53 -1.16 1.25
CA LYS A 31 -4.34 -1.32 0.41
C LYS A 31 -3.14 -1.79 1.24
N PRO A 32 -2.15 -2.46 0.63
CA PRO A 32 -0.90 -2.82 1.32
C PRO A 32 -0.07 -1.61 1.72
N ASP A 33 0.68 -1.76 2.81
CA ASP A 33 1.74 -0.85 3.25
C ASP A 33 3.08 -1.62 3.38
N TYR A 34 3.92 -1.27 4.34
CA TYR A 34 5.19 -1.96 4.64
C TYR A 34 4.96 -3.31 5.35
N PRO A 35 5.87 -4.29 5.20
CA PRO A 35 5.65 -5.67 5.66
C PRO A 35 5.53 -5.81 7.19
N GLU A 36 6.15 -4.93 7.97
CA GLU A 36 6.08 -4.91 9.43
C GLU A 36 4.85 -4.16 9.97
N HIS A 37 3.93 -3.72 9.10
CA HIS A 37 2.74 -3.01 9.53
C HIS A 37 1.85 -3.92 10.40
N TYR A 38 1.33 -3.40 11.52
CA TYR A 38 0.60 -4.20 12.51
C TYR A 38 -0.58 -4.97 11.90
N PHE A 39 -1.27 -4.38 10.92
CA PHE A 39 -2.40 -5.04 10.26
C PHE A 39 -1.96 -6.25 9.43
N LYS A 40 -0.76 -6.19 8.84
CA LYS A 40 -0.18 -7.31 8.10
C LYS A 40 0.18 -8.45 9.05
N THR A 41 0.95 -8.15 10.09
CA THR A 41 1.50 -9.16 11.02
C THR A 41 0.43 -9.78 11.92
N ASP A 42 -0.47 -8.98 12.47
CA ASP A 42 -1.37 -9.44 13.53
C ASP A 42 -2.68 -10.02 12.97
N TYR A 43 -3.05 -9.65 11.73
CA TYR A 43 -4.35 -10.01 11.12
C TYR A 43 -4.18 -10.80 9.83
N ILE A 44 -3.53 -10.22 8.81
CA ILE A 44 -3.41 -10.87 7.49
C ILE A 44 -2.62 -12.18 7.57
N ASP A 45 -1.50 -12.18 8.30
CA ASP A 45 -0.65 -13.36 8.48
C ASP A 45 -1.20 -14.35 9.50
N ASN A 46 -2.19 -13.93 10.30
CA ASN A 46 -2.89 -14.79 11.23
C ASN A 46 -4.01 -15.58 10.53
N ALA A 47 -3.61 -16.51 9.67
CA ALA A 47 -4.52 -17.35 8.90
C ALA A 47 -5.35 -18.33 9.75
N ALA A 48 -5.00 -18.51 11.03
CA ALA A 48 -5.79 -19.31 11.98
C ALA A 48 -7.09 -18.62 12.37
N THR A 49 -7.09 -17.28 12.41
CA THR A 49 -8.25 -16.48 12.82
C THR A 49 -8.94 -15.80 11.64
N PHE A 50 -8.17 -15.29 10.67
CA PHE A 50 -8.68 -14.46 9.59
C PHE A 50 -8.52 -15.14 8.24
N LYS A 51 -9.57 -15.06 7.42
CA LYS A 51 -9.50 -15.45 6.01
C LYS A 51 -9.19 -14.23 5.15
N THR A 52 -8.03 -14.24 4.51
CA THR A 52 -7.56 -13.13 3.67
C THR A 52 -7.72 -13.46 2.18
N TYR A 53 -8.15 -12.47 1.40
CA TYR A 53 -8.17 -12.53 -0.06
C TYR A 53 -7.36 -11.36 -0.60
N LYS A 54 -6.50 -11.65 -1.58
CA LYS A 54 -5.69 -10.64 -2.26
C LYS A 54 -6.31 -10.33 -3.61
N PHE A 55 -6.55 -9.05 -3.85
CA PHE A 55 -7.01 -8.53 -5.14
C PHE A 55 -5.93 -7.64 -5.74
N THR A 56 -5.77 -7.73 -7.05
CA THR A 56 -4.90 -6.90 -7.87
C THR A 56 -5.76 -6.03 -8.79
N THR A 57 -5.13 -5.01 -9.40
CA THR A 57 -5.82 -4.21 -10.42
C THR A 57 -6.32 -5.07 -11.59
N TYR A 58 -5.65 -6.18 -11.89
CA TYR A 58 -5.94 -7.02 -13.04
C TYR A 58 -7.13 -7.97 -12.83
N ASP A 59 -7.57 -8.17 -11.58
CA ASP A 59 -8.74 -9.01 -11.26
C ASP A 59 -10.06 -8.29 -11.58
N ASN A 60 -10.03 -6.97 -11.77
CA ASN A 60 -11.22 -6.19 -12.08
C ASN A 60 -11.53 -6.21 -13.58
N VAL A 61 -12.45 -7.09 -13.98
CA VAL A 61 -12.91 -7.26 -15.37
C VAL A 61 -13.60 -6.03 -15.97
N LEU A 62 -14.00 -5.06 -15.16
CA LEU A 62 -14.63 -3.82 -15.61
C LEU A 62 -13.60 -2.75 -16.03
N LEU A 63 -12.34 -2.90 -15.65
CA LEU A 63 -11.29 -1.97 -16.04
C LEU A 63 -10.90 -2.17 -17.51
N SER A 64 -10.89 -1.08 -18.27
CA SER A 64 -10.42 -1.14 -19.65
C SER A 64 -8.92 -1.40 -19.71
N LYS A 65 -8.47 -2.10 -20.75
CA LYS A 65 -7.04 -2.29 -21.03
C LYS A 65 -6.29 -0.96 -21.16
N GLY A 66 -6.97 0.09 -21.65
CA GLY A 66 -6.41 1.44 -21.76
C GLY A 66 -6.14 2.06 -20.39
N PHE A 67 -7.09 1.92 -19.45
CA PHE A 67 -6.93 2.41 -18.08
C PHE A 67 -5.75 1.72 -17.37
N ILE A 68 -5.66 0.39 -17.45
CA ILE A 68 -4.56 -0.39 -16.86
C ILE A 68 -3.21 0.09 -17.40
N LYS A 69 -3.09 0.24 -18.73
CA LYS A 69 -1.87 0.77 -19.37
C LYS A 69 -1.50 2.18 -18.89
N THR A 70 -2.49 3.03 -18.61
CA THR A 70 -2.23 4.36 -18.06
C THR A 70 -1.65 4.27 -16.65
N GLN A 71 -2.22 3.43 -15.78
CA GLN A 71 -1.70 3.23 -14.42
C GLN A 71 -0.27 2.66 -14.43
N GLU A 72 -0.02 1.65 -15.26
CA GLU A 72 1.33 1.07 -15.44
C GLU A 72 2.38 2.11 -15.87
N LYS A 73 1.98 3.07 -16.72
CA LYS A 73 2.84 4.19 -17.14
C LYS A 73 3.06 5.19 -16.03
N LEU A 74 2.00 5.59 -15.30
CA LEU A 74 2.08 6.55 -14.20
C LEU A 74 3.05 6.07 -13.11
N TYR A 75 3.01 4.78 -12.78
CA TYR A 75 3.82 4.21 -11.70
C TYR A 75 5.10 3.53 -12.20
N LYS A 76 5.51 3.76 -13.46
CA LYS A 76 6.68 3.11 -14.08
C LYS A 76 7.97 3.31 -13.28
N TYR A 77 8.14 4.50 -12.71
CA TYR A 77 9.34 4.89 -11.96
C TYR A 77 9.12 4.90 -10.44
N MET A 78 8.05 4.23 -9.98
CA MET A 78 7.71 4.06 -8.56
C MET A 78 7.54 2.57 -8.25
N PRO A 79 8.61 1.76 -8.27
CA PRO A 79 8.48 0.30 -8.21
C PRO A 79 7.80 -0.18 -6.92
N THR A 80 8.10 0.44 -5.77
CA THR A 80 7.43 0.10 -4.50
C THR A 80 5.95 0.48 -4.55
N TYR A 81 5.64 1.70 -4.99
CA TYR A 81 4.24 2.17 -5.09
C TYR A 81 3.44 1.31 -6.07
N LYS A 82 4.03 0.96 -7.21
CA LYS A 82 3.43 0.07 -8.22
C LYS A 82 3.13 -1.31 -7.65
N ALA A 83 4.06 -1.90 -6.89
CA ALA A 83 3.88 -3.18 -6.23
C ALA A 83 2.70 -3.15 -5.23
N ARG A 84 2.59 -2.09 -4.44
CA ARG A 84 1.48 -1.92 -3.49
C ARG A 84 0.13 -1.74 -4.20
N VAL A 85 0.04 -0.79 -5.14
CA VAL A 85 -1.23 -0.36 -5.73
C VAL A 85 -1.73 -1.27 -6.84
N LEU A 86 -0.85 -1.77 -7.71
CA LEU A 86 -1.27 -2.62 -8.83
C LEU A 86 -1.26 -4.11 -8.46
N LEU A 87 -0.26 -4.54 -7.70
CA LEU A 87 -0.01 -5.97 -7.41
C LEU A 87 -0.45 -6.39 -6.01
N GLY A 88 -0.87 -5.48 -5.14
CA GLY A 88 -1.33 -5.83 -3.79
C GLY A 88 -0.22 -6.38 -2.89
N GLU A 89 1.01 -5.88 -3.02
CA GLU A 89 2.17 -6.38 -2.27
C GLU A 89 2.51 -5.53 -1.03
N TRP A 90 2.73 -6.20 0.10
CA TRP A 90 3.23 -5.60 1.33
C TRP A 90 4.77 -5.58 1.31
N ILE A 91 5.34 -4.54 0.70
CA ILE A 91 6.78 -4.44 0.44
C ILE A 91 7.39 -3.20 1.11
N ALA A 92 8.59 -3.35 1.66
CA ALA A 92 9.34 -2.25 2.25
C ALA A 92 9.65 -1.19 1.19
N SER A 93 9.57 0.09 1.55
CA SER A 93 9.89 1.15 0.60
C SER A 93 11.37 1.17 0.29
N THR A 94 11.72 0.82 -0.94
CA THR A 94 13.05 1.08 -1.50
C THR A 94 13.07 2.36 -2.32
N ASP A 95 11.88 2.94 -2.56
CA ASP A 95 11.74 4.22 -3.25
C ASP A 95 12.23 5.32 -2.28
N SER A 96 13.34 5.98 -2.60
CA SER A 96 13.72 7.20 -1.88
C SER A 96 12.67 8.28 -2.18
N ILE A 97 12.34 9.11 -1.18
CA ILE A 97 11.35 10.20 -1.33
C ILE A 97 11.73 11.13 -2.50
N PHE A 98 13.03 11.22 -2.82
CA PHE A 98 13.59 12.11 -3.83
C PHE A 98 14.01 11.45 -5.14
N THR A 99 13.84 10.12 -5.33
CA THR A 99 14.24 9.44 -6.58
C THR A 99 13.50 9.98 -7.82
N GLN A 100 12.39 10.69 -7.59
CA GLN A 100 11.53 11.27 -8.62
C GLN A 100 11.65 12.79 -8.75
N ILE A 101 12.59 13.43 -8.03
CA ILE A 101 13.12 14.70 -8.52
C ILE A 101 13.91 14.34 -9.78
N ASN A 102 13.17 14.20 -10.89
CA ASN A 102 13.72 14.60 -12.16
C ASN A 102 14.15 16.04 -11.94
N ILE A 103 15.46 16.24 -11.79
CA ILE A 103 16.10 17.49 -12.16
C ILE A 103 15.94 17.62 -13.69
N ALA A 104 14.69 17.75 -14.13
CA ALA A 104 14.26 18.17 -15.45
C ALA A 104 13.90 19.66 -15.38
N ILE A 105 14.56 20.39 -14.48
CA ILE A 105 14.89 21.77 -14.74
C ILE A 105 16.10 21.70 -15.67
N ASN A 106 16.10 22.49 -16.74
CA ASN A 106 17.31 22.87 -17.48
C ASN A 106 18.34 23.45 -16.51
N ILE A 107 19.01 22.61 -15.72
CA ILE A 107 20.07 23.05 -14.85
C ILE A 107 21.31 23.08 -15.74
N ALA A 108 21.70 24.30 -16.11
CA ALA A 108 23.06 24.63 -16.49
C ALA A 108 24.03 23.81 -15.61
N GLU A 109 24.98 23.15 -16.25
CA GLU A 109 25.86 22.02 -15.88
C GLU A 109 26.44 21.88 -14.43
N ASP A 110 26.00 22.65 -13.44
CA ASP A 110 26.75 22.91 -12.20
C ASP A 110 26.05 22.47 -10.88
N TYR A 111 24.86 21.86 -10.90
CA TYR A 111 24.22 21.45 -9.63
C TYR A 111 24.59 20.04 -9.20
N VAL A 112 25.38 19.95 -8.12
CA VAL A 112 25.66 18.71 -7.39
C VAL A 112 24.73 18.62 -6.19
N PHE A 113 23.87 17.60 -6.14
CA PHE A 113 23.05 17.31 -4.96
C PHE A 113 23.94 16.88 -3.80
N ALA A 114 23.96 17.67 -2.71
CA ALA A 114 24.59 17.31 -1.45
C ALA A 114 23.51 16.78 -0.49
N SER A 115 23.65 15.52 -0.05
CA SER A 115 22.80 14.95 1.00
C SER A 115 22.90 15.80 2.27
N PRO A 116 21.78 16.26 2.87
CA PRO A 116 21.80 17.06 4.10
C PRO A 116 22.09 16.24 5.36
N ILE A 117 22.30 14.93 5.22
CA ILE A 117 22.65 14.04 6.32
C ILE A 117 23.95 13.33 5.95
N ALA A 118 24.99 13.63 6.73
CA ALA A 118 26.30 12.98 6.78
C ALA A 118 26.46 12.29 8.14
#